data_AF-A0A0V0TFI3-F1
#
_entry.id   AF-A0A0V0TFI3-F1
#
_cell.length_a   1.000
_cell.length_b   1.000
_cell.length_c   1.000
_cell.angle_alpha   90.00
_cell.angle_beta   90.00
_cell.angle_gamma   90.00
#
_symmetry.space_group_name_H-M   'P 1'
#
loop_
_entity.id
_entity.type
_entity.pdbx_description
1 polymer ?
#
loop_
_entity_poly.entity_id
_entity_poly.type
_entity_poly.pdbx_seq_one_letter_code
_entity_poly.pdbx_strand_id
1 'polypeptide(L)'
;MWFEARRQEKKIRSIMVDHKKRADRRRCFYDKIKKDPTEFLQIHGEACKIYADAAAANAATATWRRWQGNPSVMIDRFDVRAHLDTLPSKEGATGKRKSSTTTQKMDSYLNYERFRILVINDFLKVPEEHFLKQMYMEEHFGSSVITSVVKREEAKKKQLAPERAAIGYSYEDNTELCTDTAKTKPWNESINKQPSVSQLLSSDEEDLDELKGEEFDVHLDINQLTKDDILELDRLGARYHIKPGDFAKFLRQDEIERQEVHSSDILGEEQDPLSGKSSRRERKRLKELRLRIRGHVAVPLRHV
;
A
#
# COMPACT_ATOMS: atom_id res chain seq x y z
N MET A 1 5.38 0.96 -62.13
CA MET A 1 4.31 1.50 -61.26
C MET A 1 3.90 0.57 -60.10
N TRP A 2 3.41 -0.66 -60.32
CA TRP A 2 2.93 -1.51 -59.19
C TRP A 2 4.00 -1.92 -58.17
N PHE A 3 5.22 -2.24 -58.63
CA PHE A 3 6.32 -2.62 -57.75
C PHE A 3 6.77 -1.50 -56.80
N GLU A 4 6.72 -0.24 -57.25
CA GLU A 4 7.02 0.94 -56.43
C GLU A 4 5.95 1.18 -55.38
N ALA A 5 4.67 1.06 -55.76
CA ALA A 5 3.55 1.13 -54.81
C ALA A 5 3.68 0.06 -53.71
N ARG A 6 4.03 -1.19 -54.08
CA ARG A 6 4.25 -2.29 -53.11
C ARG A 6 5.47 -2.07 -52.22
N ARG A 7 6.50 -1.37 -52.71
CA ARG A 7 7.68 -0.96 -51.91
C ARG A 7 7.33 0.12 -50.90
N GLN A 8 6.54 1.13 -51.31
CA GLN A 8 6.04 2.17 -50.41
C GLN A 8 5.10 1.60 -49.35
N GLU A 9 4.21 0.69 -49.74
CA GLU A 9 3.30 0.01 -48.81
C GLU A 9 4.06 -0.75 -47.72
N LYS A 10 5.10 -1.50 -48.08
CA LYS A 10 5.97 -2.19 -47.11
C LYS A 10 6.65 -1.20 -46.14
N LYS A 11 7.10 -0.05 -46.65
CA LYS A 11 7.76 1.00 -45.85
C LYS A 11 6.77 1.61 -44.85
N ILE A 12 5.55 1.93 -45.28
CA ILE A 12 4.48 2.45 -44.43
C ILE A 12 4.10 1.43 -43.35
N ARG A 13 3.90 0.15 -43.72
CA ARG A 13 3.60 -0.93 -42.76
C ARG A 13 4.70 -1.09 -41.71
N SER A 14 5.97 -1.00 -42.11
CA SER A 14 7.11 -1.03 -41.17
C SER A 14 7.06 0.12 -40.18
N ILE A 15 6.84 1.33 -40.67
CA ILE A 15 6.72 2.54 -39.84
C ILE A 15 5.56 2.41 -38.85
N MET A 16 4.39 1.93 -39.30
CA MET A 16 3.22 1.70 -38.44
C MET A 16 3.51 0.70 -37.31
N VAL A 17 4.14 -0.42 -37.62
CA VAL A 17 4.50 -1.44 -36.61
C VAL A 17 5.49 -0.87 -35.60
N ASP A 18 6.45 -0.08 -36.03
CA ASP A 18 7.43 0.54 -35.13
C ASP A 18 6.80 1.62 -34.24
N HIS A 19 5.88 2.44 -34.76
CA HIS A 19 5.11 3.37 -33.94
C HIS A 19 4.27 2.65 -32.90
N LYS A 20 3.58 1.56 -33.28
CA LYS A 20 2.81 0.74 -32.33
C LYS A 20 3.70 0.15 -31.24
N LYS A 21 4.83 -0.46 -31.59
CA LYS A 21 5.78 -1.01 -30.61
C LYS A 21 6.37 0.07 -29.71
N ARG A 22 6.65 1.27 -30.24
CA ARG A 22 7.18 2.40 -29.46
C ARG A 22 6.11 2.94 -28.50
N ALA A 23 4.86 3.02 -28.93
CA ALA A 23 3.72 3.38 -28.08
C ALA A 23 3.50 2.34 -26.98
N ASP A 24 3.50 1.05 -27.32
CA ASP A 24 3.39 -0.04 -26.34
C ASP A 24 4.53 0.01 -25.30
N ARG A 25 5.79 0.24 -25.72
CA ARG A 25 6.91 0.40 -24.77
C ARG A 25 6.74 1.62 -23.85
N ARG A 26 6.28 2.75 -24.38
CA ARG A 26 6.00 3.96 -23.58
C ARG A 26 4.88 3.69 -22.59
N ARG A 27 3.81 3.04 -23.03
CA ARG A 27 2.70 2.63 -22.17
C ARG A 27 3.20 1.72 -21.05
N CYS A 28 3.90 0.63 -21.36
CA CYS A 28 4.45 -0.26 -20.33
C CYS A 28 5.44 0.45 -19.39
N PHE A 29 6.18 1.45 -19.85
CA PHE A 29 7.05 2.26 -18.99
C PHE A 29 6.24 3.15 -18.05
N TYR A 30 5.24 3.85 -18.56
CA TYR A 30 4.38 4.69 -17.74
C TYR A 30 3.52 3.86 -16.80
N ASP A 31 2.92 2.75 -17.24
CA ASP A 31 2.13 1.86 -16.38
C ASP A 31 2.97 1.28 -15.22
N LYS A 32 4.30 1.15 -15.40
CA LYS A 32 5.23 0.72 -14.32
C LYS A 32 5.62 1.83 -13.33
N ILE A 33 5.52 3.09 -13.73
CA ILE A 33 5.99 4.24 -12.95
C ILE A 33 4.83 5.10 -12.44
N LYS A 34 3.68 5.00 -13.08
CA LYS A 34 2.43 5.66 -12.72
C LYS A 34 1.88 4.95 -11.49
N LYS A 35 2.35 5.41 -10.33
CA LYS A 35 1.73 5.13 -9.04
C LYS A 35 0.40 5.86 -8.93
N ASP A 36 -0.48 5.39 -8.05
CA ASP A 36 -1.75 6.05 -7.82
C ASP A 36 -1.49 7.45 -7.23
N PRO A 37 -1.98 8.55 -7.82
CA PRO A 37 -1.81 9.89 -7.26
C PRO A 37 -2.35 10.04 -5.83
N THR A 38 -3.28 9.17 -5.40
CA THR A 38 -3.77 9.13 -4.03
C THR A 38 -2.84 8.46 -3.02
N GLU A 39 -1.85 7.66 -3.45
CA GLU A 39 -0.86 7.01 -2.57
C GLU A 39 0.04 8.03 -1.82
N PHE A 40 0.13 9.27 -2.30
CA PHE A 40 0.99 10.32 -1.71
C PHE A 40 0.22 11.58 -1.30
N LEU A 41 -1.11 11.51 -1.21
CA LEU A 41 -1.89 12.66 -0.75
C LEU A 41 -1.68 12.87 0.76
N GLN A 42 -0.73 13.73 1.11
CA GLN A 42 -0.50 14.14 2.48
C GLN A 42 -1.31 15.40 2.81
N ILE A 43 -2.10 15.33 3.88
CA ILE A 43 -2.81 16.49 4.42
C ILE A 43 -2.06 16.93 5.68
N HIS A 44 -1.30 18.02 5.56
CA HIS A 44 -0.63 18.67 6.69
C HIS A 44 -1.52 19.78 7.24
N GLY A 45 -1.68 19.83 8.56
CA GLY A 45 -2.42 20.88 9.25
C GLY A 45 -1.50 21.70 10.15
N GLU A 46 -1.36 22.99 9.88
CA GLU A 46 -0.70 23.93 10.80
C GLU A 46 -1.75 24.83 11.47
N ALA A 47 -1.51 25.15 12.73
CA ALA A 47 -2.33 26.13 13.44
C ALA A 47 -2.11 27.52 12.83
N CYS A 48 -3.08 28.00 12.05
CA CYS A 48 -3.04 29.34 11.47
C CYS A 48 -3.94 30.30 12.26
N LYS A 49 -3.45 31.54 12.47
CA LYS A 49 -4.30 32.62 12.97
C LYS A 49 -5.08 33.20 11.81
N ILE A 50 -6.39 32.98 11.80
CA ILE A 50 -7.28 33.55 10.80
C ILE A 50 -7.51 35.02 11.15
N TYR A 51 -6.87 35.92 10.42
CA TYR A 51 -7.19 37.34 10.47
C TYR A 51 -8.35 37.60 9.51
N ALA A 52 -9.57 37.58 10.05
CA ALA A 52 -10.74 38.00 9.30
C ALA A 52 -10.70 39.52 9.16
N ASP A 53 -10.55 40.02 7.93
CA ASP A 53 -10.77 41.44 7.63
C ASP A 53 -12.20 41.80 8.01
N ALA A 54 -12.39 42.85 8.83
CA ALA A 54 -13.70 43.27 9.30
C ALA A 54 -14.63 43.67 8.14
N ALA A 55 -14.09 44.23 7.05
CA ALA A 55 -14.88 44.56 5.86
C ALA A 55 -15.32 43.28 5.11
N ALA A 56 -14.40 42.34 4.91
CA ALA A 56 -14.74 41.03 4.33
C ALA A 56 -15.71 40.22 5.21
N ALA A 57 -15.56 40.25 6.54
CA ALA A 57 -16.45 39.58 7.49
C ALA A 57 -17.87 40.18 7.46
N ASN A 58 -17.98 41.51 7.34
CA ASN A 58 -19.25 42.23 7.18
C ASN A 58 -19.92 41.92 5.82
N ALA A 59 -19.15 41.86 4.74
CA ALA A 59 -19.65 41.46 3.43
C ALA A 59 -20.12 39.99 3.41
N ALA A 60 -19.40 39.12 4.11
CA ALA A 60 -19.78 37.72 4.27
C ALA A 60 -21.05 37.58 5.11
N THR A 61 -21.22 38.34 6.21
CA THR A 61 -22.47 38.34 7.03
C THR A 61 -23.72 38.74 6.26
N ALA A 62 -23.60 39.60 5.23
CA ALA A 62 -24.71 39.87 4.30
C ALA A 62 -25.08 38.66 3.40
N THR A 63 -24.21 37.67 3.32
CA THR A 63 -24.33 36.46 2.49
C THR A 63 -24.80 35.26 3.31
N TRP A 64 -24.54 35.21 4.62
CA TRP A 64 -24.97 34.11 5.48
C TRP A 64 -26.46 34.18 5.86
N ARG A 65 -27.14 33.03 5.85
CA ARG A 65 -28.51 32.82 6.31
C ARG A 65 -28.55 31.70 7.36
N ARG A 66 -29.51 31.76 8.29
CA ARG A 66 -29.73 30.67 9.25
C ARG A 66 -30.38 29.50 8.54
N TRP A 67 -29.87 28.30 8.76
CA TRP A 67 -30.46 27.09 8.23
C TRP A 67 -31.83 26.82 8.88
N GLN A 68 -32.87 26.62 8.08
CA GLN A 68 -34.23 26.39 8.57
C GLN A 68 -34.33 25.13 9.46
N GLY A 69 -33.49 24.12 9.21
CA GLY A 69 -33.54 22.84 9.95
C GLY A 69 -32.70 22.82 11.22
N ASN A 70 -31.85 23.83 11.41
CA ASN A 70 -31.03 24.04 12.60
C ASN A 70 -30.51 25.49 12.61
N PRO A 71 -31.14 26.39 13.39
CA PRO A 71 -30.74 27.81 13.45
C PRO A 71 -29.32 28.08 13.97
N SER A 72 -28.63 27.09 14.55
CA SER A 72 -27.22 27.23 14.97
C SER A 72 -26.24 27.12 13.81
N VAL A 73 -26.68 26.61 12.66
CA VAL A 73 -25.86 26.46 11.45
C VAL A 73 -26.13 27.62 10.51
N MET A 74 -25.07 28.34 10.13
CA MET A 74 -25.11 29.38 9.10
C MET A 74 -24.77 28.76 7.75
N ILE A 75 -25.55 29.08 6.73
CA ILE A 75 -25.38 28.63 5.34
C ILE A 75 -25.28 29.84 4.41
N ASP A 76 -24.65 29.69 3.25
CA ASP A 76 -24.61 30.74 2.24
C ASP A 76 -26.02 30.98 1.67
N ARG A 77 -26.39 32.24 1.35
CA ARG A 77 -27.64 32.58 0.67
C ARG A 77 -27.77 31.96 -0.72
N PHE A 78 -26.66 31.63 -1.36
CA PHE A 78 -26.61 30.96 -2.67
C PHE A 78 -26.57 29.43 -2.54
N ASP A 79 -26.42 28.91 -1.33
CA ASP A 79 -26.61 27.50 -1.07
C ASP A 79 -28.06 27.16 -1.41
N VAL A 80 -28.27 26.16 -2.28
CA VAL A 80 -29.61 25.72 -2.75
C VAL A 80 -30.55 25.51 -1.58
N ARG A 81 -29.99 25.05 -0.45
CA ARG A 81 -30.77 24.75 0.72
C ARG A 81 -31.41 26.02 1.35
N ALA A 82 -30.83 27.21 1.16
CA ALA A 82 -31.40 28.50 1.61
C ALA A 82 -32.75 28.83 0.96
N HIS A 83 -33.04 28.22 -0.19
CA HIS A 83 -34.24 28.46 -0.99
C HIS A 83 -35.33 27.41 -0.78
N LEU A 84 -35.16 26.49 0.17
CA LEU A 84 -36.23 25.55 0.54
C LEU A 84 -37.27 26.30 1.37
N ASP A 85 -38.55 26.22 0.99
CA ASP A 85 -39.63 26.89 1.73
C ASP A 85 -40.06 26.10 2.96
N THR A 86 -40.04 24.77 2.86
CA THR A 86 -40.40 23.86 3.93
C THR A 86 -39.45 22.68 3.95
N LEU A 87 -38.86 22.42 5.11
CA LEU A 87 -38.16 21.17 5.34
C LEU A 87 -39.17 20.09 5.75
N PRO A 88 -39.01 18.84 5.26
CA PRO A 88 -39.81 17.72 5.73
C PRO A 88 -39.75 17.64 7.26
N SER A 89 -40.92 17.60 7.92
CA SER A 89 -40.99 17.57 9.38
C SER A 89 -40.17 16.41 9.93
N LYS A 90 -39.28 16.73 10.88
CA LYS A 90 -38.51 15.71 11.60
C LYS A 90 -39.41 14.77 12.40
N GLU A 91 -40.69 15.04 12.59
CA GLU A 91 -41.60 14.16 13.33
C GLU A 91 -41.80 12.79 12.64
N GLY A 92 -41.61 12.71 11.32
CA GLY A 92 -41.49 11.44 10.59
C GLY A 92 -40.08 10.80 10.64
N ALA A 93 -39.10 11.51 11.18
CA ALA A 93 -37.69 11.10 11.31
C ALA A 93 -37.26 10.81 12.77
N THR A 94 -37.96 11.36 13.77
CA THR A 94 -37.69 11.21 15.21
C THR A 94 -38.54 10.13 15.87
N GLY A 95 -39.56 9.60 15.20
CA GLY A 95 -40.17 8.34 15.63
C GLY A 95 -39.10 7.29 15.49
N LYS A 96 -38.32 7.03 16.57
CA LYS A 96 -37.14 6.16 16.65
C LYS A 96 -37.07 5.36 15.37
N ARG A 97 -36.44 5.92 14.31
CA ARG A 97 -36.08 5.09 13.19
C ARG A 97 -35.19 4.11 13.90
N LYS A 98 -35.70 2.91 14.18
CA LYS A 98 -34.86 1.74 14.40
C LYS A 98 -33.98 1.85 13.18
N SER A 99 -32.80 2.44 13.35
CA SER A 99 -31.82 2.65 12.29
C SER A 99 -31.87 1.33 11.57
N SER A 100 -32.34 1.35 10.32
CA SER A 100 -32.76 0.11 9.67
C SER A 100 -31.63 -0.89 9.89
N THR A 101 -31.93 -2.18 10.10
CA THR A 101 -30.87 -3.16 10.39
C THR A 101 -29.69 -3.00 9.42
N THR A 102 -29.97 -2.55 8.20
CA THR A 102 -29.02 -2.02 7.20
C THR A 102 -28.14 -0.86 7.69
N THR A 103 -28.68 0.29 8.12
CA THR A 103 -27.87 1.43 8.62
C THR A 103 -26.92 1.02 9.75
N GLN A 104 -27.38 0.23 10.72
CA GLN A 104 -26.47 -0.22 11.80
C GLN A 104 -25.41 -1.22 11.34
N LYS A 105 -25.72 -2.05 10.32
CA LYS A 105 -24.73 -2.94 9.72
C LYS A 105 -23.68 -2.15 8.95
N MET A 106 -24.11 -1.09 8.24
CA MET A 106 -23.19 -0.17 7.56
C MET A 106 -22.31 0.58 8.55
N ASP A 107 -22.85 1.04 9.68
CA ASP A 107 -22.05 1.72 10.71
C ASP A 107 -20.98 0.79 11.32
N SER A 108 -21.34 -0.47 11.61
CA SER A 108 -20.41 -1.49 12.13
C SER A 108 -19.30 -1.78 11.11
N TYR A 109 -19.64 -1.91 9.82
CA TYR A 109 -18.68 -2.11 8.74
C TYR A 109 -17.77 -0.88 8.53
N LEU A 110 -18.32 0.33 8.58
CA LEU A 110 -17.52 1.56 8.49
C LEU A 110 -16.54 1.69 9.65
N ASN A 111 -16.96 1.33 10.86
CA ASN A 111 -16.07 1.32 12.03
C ASN A 111 -15.00 0.22 11.90
N TYR A 112 -15.35 -0.93 11.31
CA TYR A 112 -14.37 -1.95 10.96
C TYR A 112 -13.29 -1.37 10.03
N GLU A 113 -13.65 -0.80 8.88
CA GLU A 113 -12.67 -0.21 7.96
C GLU A 113 -11.81 0.89 8.61
N ARG A 114 -12.42 1.71 9.46
CA ARG A 114 -11.72 2.81 10.16
C ARG A 114 -10.73 2.32 11.21
N PHE A 115 -11.06 1.25 11.93
CA PHE A 115 -10.36 0.84 13.14
C PHE A 115 -9.75 -0.56 13.07
N ARG A 116 -9.84 -1.26 11.92
CA ARG A 116 -9.34 -2.62 11.72
C ARG A 116 -7.89 -2.77 12.18
N ILE A 117 -7.01 -1.90 11.70
CA ILE A 117 -5.58 -1.91 12.03
C ILE A 117 -5.36 -1.69 13.53
N LEU A 118 -6.09 -0.76 14.15
CA LEU A 118 -5.98 -0.50 15.59
C LEU A 118 -6.39 -1.72 16.42
N VAL A 119 -7.48 -2.39 16.05
CA VAL A 119 -7.93 -3.61 16.73
C VAL A 119 -6.92 -4.74 16.58
N ILE A 120 -6.33 -4.91 15.39
CA ILE A 120 -5.29 -5.93 15.14
C ILE A 120 -4.03 -5.61 15.94
N ASN A 121 -3.57 -4.36 15.95
CA ASN A 121 -2.40 -3.94 16.73
C ASN A 121 -2.63 -4.14 18.24
N ASP A 122 -3.82 -3.80 18.74
CA ASP A 122 -4.24 -4.06 20.13
C ASP A 122 -4.27 -5.56 20.48
N PHE A 123 -4.60 -6.41 19.52
CA PHE A 123 -4.63 -7.86 19.68
C PHE A 123 -3.22 -8.43 19.72
N LEU A 124 -2.38 -8.03 18.75
CA LEU A 124 -0.97 -8.44 18.63
C LEU A 124 -0.04 -7.77 19.65
N LYS A 125 -0.55 -6.81 20.43
CA LYS A 125 0.20 -6.00 21.42
C LYS A 125 1.36 -5.23 20.79
N VAL A 126 1.18 -4.77 19.56
CA VAL A 126 2.16 -3.90 18.87
C VAL A 126 2.09 -2.51 19.49
N PRO A 127 3.20 -1.97 20.02
CA PRO A 127 3.21 -0.63 20.59
C PRO A 127 3.02 0.43 19.49
N GLU A 128 2.31 1.51 19.81
CA GLU A 128 2.00 2.58 18.85
C GLU A 128 3.26 3.23 18.27
N GLU A 129 4.30 3.42 19.09
CA GLU A 129 5.57 4.01 18.67
C GLU A 129 6.24 3.21 17.53
N HIS A 130 6.16 1.88 17.61
CA HIS A 130 6.70 0.98 16.59
C HIS A 130 5.92 1.12 15.28
N PHE A 131 4.60 1.09 15.35
CA PHE A 131 3.73 1.21 14.17
C PHE A 131 3.88 2.59 13.49
N LEU A 132 4.00 3.67 14.27
CA LEU A 132 4.25 5.02 13.74
C LEU A 132 5.62 5.13 13.08
N LYS A 133 6.66 4.49 13.65
CA LYS A 133 7.99 4.43 13.04
C LYS A 133 7.95 3.69 11.71
N GLN A 134 7.28 2.53 11.64
CA GLN A 134 7.08 1.79 10.41
C GLN A 134 6.34 2.62 9.35
N MET A 135 5.26 3.29 9.73
CA MET A 135 4.49 4.18 8.85
C MET A 135 5.37 5.33 8.31
N TYR A 136 6.14 5.99 9.18
CA TYR A 136 7.07 7.06 8.79
C TYR A 136 8.10 6.57 7.77
N MET A 137 8.68 5.39 8.01
CA MET A 137 9.68 4.82 7.11
C MET A 137 9.05 4.49 5.75
N GLU A 138 7.89 3.84 5.74
CA GLU A 138 7.20 3.45 4.51
C GLU A 138 6.78 4.66 3.68
N GLU A 139 6.30 5.72 4.32
CA GLU A 139 5.91 6.95 3.66
C GLU A 139 7.11 7.68 3.00
N HIS A 140 8.24 7.76 3.71
CA HIS A 140 9.41 8.51 3.23
C HIS A 140 10.26 7.75 2.21
N PHE A 141 10.30 6.42 2.31
CA PHE A 141 11.24 5.60 1.54
C PHE A 141 10.55 4.55 0.66
N GLY A 142 9.30 4.22 0.94
CA GLY A 142 8.54 3.18 0.24
C GLY A 142 8.88 1.77 0.73
N SER A 143 7.86 0.92 0.82
CA SER A 143 7.97 -0.47 1.29
C SER A 143 9.05 -1.31 0.56
N SER A 144 9.21 -1.10 -0.75
CA SER A 144 10.25 -1.79 -1.54
C SER A 144 11.68 -1.39 -1.16
N VAL A 145 11.93 -0.11 -0.84
CA VAL A 145 13.27 0.36 -0.47
C VAL A 145 13.63 -0.19 0.91
N ILE A 146 12.69 -0.13 1.85
CA ILE A 146 12.83 -0.69 3.20
C ILE A 146 13.16 -2.17 3.14
N THR A 147 12.33 -2.95 2.44
CA THR A 147 12.53 -4.40 2.26
C THR A 147 13.91 -4.72 1.68
N SER A 148 14.40 -3.90 0.74
CA SER A 148 15.72 -4.10 0.12
C SER A 148 16.87 -3.80 1.08
N VAL A 149 16.72 -2.82 1.97
CA VAL A 149 17.72 -2.46 2.98
C VAL A 149 17.77 -3.52 4.07
N VAL A 150 16.61 -3.95 4.59
CA VAL A 150 16.51 -5.03 5.59
C VAL A 150 17.17 -6.31 5.06
N LYS A 151 16.83 -6.74 3.84
CA LYS A 151 17.47 -7.93 3.20
C LYS A 151 18.99 -7.79 3.04
N ARG A 152 19.48 -6.57 2.74
CA ARG A 152 20.92 -6.32 2.60
C ARG A 152 21.64 -6.40 3.95
N GLU A 153 21.06 -5.86 5.01
CA GLU A 153 21.63 -5.94 6.36
C GLU A 153 21.60 -7.38 6.90
N GLU A 154 20.52 -8.13 6.68
CA GLU A 154 20.47 -9.56 7.02
C GLU A 154 21.54 -10.39 6.29
N ALA A 155 21.78 -10.11 5.01
CA ALA A 155 22.82 -10.78 4.23
C ALA A 155 24.22 -10.48 4.79
N LYS A 156 24.45 -9.28 5.33
CA LYS A 156 25.69 -8.94 6.04
C LYS A 156 25.78 -9.69 7.37
N LYS A 157 24.71 -9.75 8.17
CA LYS A 157 24.66 -10.53 9.43
C LYS A 157 24.99 -12.01 9.20
N LYS A 158 24.41 -12.63 8.16
CA LYS A 158 24.68 -14.03 7.79
C LYS A 158 26.13 -14.25 7.31
N GLN A 159 26.75 -13.25 6.68
CA GLN A 159 28.15 -13.31 6.29
C GLN A 159 29.13 -13.09 7.45
N LEU A 160 28.74 -12.34 8.48
CA LEU A 160 29.54 -12.09 9.69
C LEU A 160 29.35 -13.16 10.78
N ALA A 161 28.25 -13.94 10.72
CA ALA A 161 28.00 -15.07 11.61
C ALA A 161 29.14 -16.11 11.69
N PRO A 162 29.82 -16.52 10.60
CA PRO A 162 30.96 -17.44 10.67
C PRO A 162 32.24 -16.82 11.27
N GLU A 163 32.43 -15.50 11.25
CA GLU A 163 33.60 -14.84 11.85
C GLU A 163 33.46 -14.59 13.35
N ARG A 164 32.23 -14.54 13.88
CA ARG A 164 31.97 -14.32 15.32
C ARG A 164 32.28 -15.52 16.22
N ALA A 165 32.63 -16.69 15.66
CA ALA A 165 32.83 -17.93 16.40
C ALA A 165 34.31 -18.30 16.66
N ALA A 166 35.28 -17.45 16.32
CA ALA A 166 36.69 -17.72 16.59
C ALA A 166 37.34 -16.56 17.36
N ILE A 167 37.33 -16.64 18.70
CA ILE A 167 38.22 -15.83 19.54
C ILE A 167 39.64 -16.36 19.34
N GLY A 168 40.35 -15.82 18.35
CA GLY A 168 41.78 -16.01 18.20
C GLY A 168 42.51 -15.17 19.24
N TYR A 169 43.11 -15.82 20.24
CA TYR A 169 44.10 -15.16 21.11
C TYR A 169 45.30 -14.73 20.25
N SER A 170 45.49 -13.43 20.05
CA SER A 170 46.77 -12.86 19.60
C SER A 170 47.52 -12.35 20.82
N TYR A 171 48.66 -12.96 21.12
CA TYR A 171 49.65 -12.37 22.03
C TYR A 171 50.24 -11.15 21.34
N GLU A 172 50.31 -10.04 22.07
CA GLU A 172 50.97 -8.83 21.62
C GLU A 172 52.43 -9.11 21.25
N ASP A 173 52.80 -8.77 20.02
CA ASP A 173 54.18 -8.46 19.68
C ASP A 173 54.20 -7.05 19.11
N ASN A 174 54.71 -6.13 19.93
CA ASN A 174 54.87 -4.72 19.63
C ASN A 174 55.94 -4.55 18.54
N THR A 175 55.54 -4.29 17.31
CA THR A 175 56.36 -3.54 16.36
C THR A 175 55.51 -2.55 15.57
N GLU A 176 55.71 -1.29 15.92
CA GLU A 176 55.27 -0.10 15.20
C GLU A 176 55.66 -0.18 13.73
N LEU A 177 54.71 0.03 12.81
CA LEU A 177 55.01 0.56 11.48
C LEU A 177 53.83 1.41 10.98
N CYS A 178 54.04 2.71 11.19
CA CYS A 178 53.33 3.82 10.61
C CYS A 178 53.37 3.76 9.07
N THR A 179 52.21 3.77 8.40
CA THR A 179 52.09 4.32 7.05
C THR A 179 50.81 5.14 6.92
N ASP A 180 50.96 6.43 7.18
CA ASP A 180 50.03 7.48 6.81
C ASP A 180 49.73 7.42 5.31
N THR A 181 48.45 7.25 4.96
CA THR A 181 47.90 7.82 3.71
C THR A 181 46.55 8.46 4.00
N ALA A 182 46.64 9.67 4.55
CA ALA A 182 45.53 10.62 4.63
C ALA A 182 44.95 10.90 3.23
N LYS A 183 43.76 10.37 2.95
CA LYS A 183 42.87 10.91 1.91
C LYS A 183 41.83 11.77 2.59
N THR A 184 42.12 13.06 2.63
CA THR A 184 41.23 14.15 3.01
C THR A 184 39.93 14.07 2.21
N LYS A 185 38.80 13.85 2.89
CA LYS A 185 37.46 14.04 2.31
C LYS A 185 37.16 15.54 2.22
N PRO A 186 36.57 16.05 1.13
CA PRO A 186 36.18 17.45 1.05
C PRO A 186 35.03 17.74 2.01
N TRP A 187 35.25 18.74 2.85
CA TRP A 187 34.28 19.34 3.76
C TRP A 187 33.36 20.28 2.98
N ASN A 188 32.29 19.74 2.38
CA ASN A 188 31.10 20.51 1.95
C ASN A 188 29.99 19.54 1.52
N GLU A 189 29.20 19.04 2.47
CA GLU A 189 27.85 18.52 2.17
C GLU A 189 27.02 18.34 3.46
N SER A 190 27.00 19.36 4.33
CA SER A 190 26.36 19.30 5.65
C SER A 190 25.20 20.28 5.82
N ILE A 191 24.50 20.61 4.74
CA ILE A 191 23.25 21.36 4.83
C ILE A 191 22.25 20.64 3.94
N ASN A 192 21.35 19.89 4.57
CA ASN A 192 20.18 19.20 3.97
C ASN A 192 20.38 17.75 3.45
N LYS A 193 21.15 16.91 4.16
CA LYS A 193 20.99 15.45 4.02
C LYS A 193 19.93 14.97 5.01
N GLN A 194 18.74 14.68 4.51
CA GLN A 194 17.82 13.75 5.17
C GLN A 194 18.63 12.48 5.53
N PRO A 195 18.54 11.99 6.77
CA PRO A 195 19.29 10.81 7.17
C PRO A 195 18.94 9.64 6.23
N SER A 196 19.95 8.95 5.72
CA SER A 196 19.69 7.80 4.85
C SER A 196 18.99 6.69 5.64
N VAL A 197 18.17 5.87 4.97
CA VAL A 197 17.46 4.72 5.59
C VAL A 197 18.41 3.85 6.41
N SER A 198 19.61 3.60 5.89
CA SER A 198 20.66 2.84 6.57
C SER A 198 21.19 3.52 7.84
N GLN A 199 21.19 4.86 7.92
CA GLN A 199 21.58 5.59 9.14
C GLN A 199 20.47 5.59 10.19
N LEU A 200 19.20 5.61 9.78
CA LEU A 200 18.06 5.50 10.71
C LEU A 200 17.93 4.08 11.28
N LEU A 201 18.25 3.05 10.50
CA LEU A 201 18.20 1.64 10.90
C LEU A 201 19.46 1.14 11.62
N SER A 202 20.56 1.90 11.60
CA SER A 202 21.84 1.47 12.19
C SER A 202 21.93 1.71 13.71
N SER A 203 20.91 2.34 14.32
CA SER A 203 20.97 2.73 15.73
C SER A 203 20.60 1.61 16.70
N ASP A 204 19.85 0.60 16.26
CA ASP A 204 19.52 -0.56 17.09
C ASP A 204 19.33 -1.83 16.25
N GLU A 205 19.87 -2.95 16.74
CA GLU A 205 19.82 -4.23 16.02
C GLU A 205 18.42 -4.89 16.10
N GLU A 206 17.63 -4.49 17.11
CA GLU A 206 16.24 -4.91 17.34
C GLU A 206 15.28 -4.23 16.32
N ASP A 207 15.53 -2.96 15.98
CA ASP A 207 14.74 -2.17 15.01
C ASP A 207 14.65 -2.79 13.60
N LEU A 208 15.67 -3.56 13.21
CA LEU A 208 15.77 -4.18 11.89
C LEU A 208 14.94 -5.46 11.77
N ASP A 209 14.76 -6.18 12.86
CA ASP A 209 13.93 -7.38 12.93
C ASP A 209 12.43 -7.02 13.07
N GLU A 210 12.17 -5.87 13.66
CA GLU A 210 10.87 -5.21 13.81
C GLU A 210 10.28 -4.65 12.50
N LEU A 211 11.12 -4.21 11.57
CA LEU A 211 10.74 -3.78 10.21
C LEU A 211 10.61 -4.92 9.20
N LYS A 212 10.67 -6.18 9.64
CA LYS A 212 10.58 -7.35 8.75
C LYS A 212 9.15 -7.62 8.32
N GLY A 213 8.83 -7.13 7.12
CA GLY A 213 7.98 -7.87 6.20
C GLY A 213 6.48 -7.70 6.36
N GLU A 214 6.02 -6.82 7.25
CA GLU A 214 4.62 -6.40 7.25
C GLU A 214 4.53 -5.09 6.47
N GLU A 215 3.80 -5.12 5.35
CA GLU A 215 3.25 -3.89 4.78
C GLU A 215 2.48 -3.15 5.89
N PHE A 216 2.31 -1.83 5.77
CA PHE A 216 1.48 -1.04 6.69
C PHE A 216 0.15 -1.73 7.07
N ASP A 217 -0.39 -2.55 6.17
CA ASP A 217 -1.52 -3.43 6.45
C ASP A 217 -1.11 -4.72 7.18
N VAL A 218 -1.10 -4.69 8.51
CA VAL A 218 -0.86 -5.86 9.37
C VAL A 218 -1.95 -6.91 9.11
N HIS A 219 -1.55 -8.02 8.49
CA HIS A 219 -2.45 -9.12 8.16
C HIS A 219 -2.58 -10.09 9.33
N LEU A 220 -3.82 -10.32 9.76
CA LEU A 220 -4.14 -11.32 10.77
C LEU A 220 -4.88 -12.49 10.11
N ASP A 221 -4.22 -13.65 10.00
CA ASP A 221 -4.82 -14.85 9.41
C ASP A 221 -5.87 -15.48 10.33
N ILE A 222 -7.14 -15.24 10.01
CA ILE A 222 -8.27 -15.75 10.76
C ILE A 222 -8.33 -17.28 10.86
N ASN A 223 -7.68 -18.02 9.95
CA ASN A 223 -7.68 -19.49 9.99
C ASN A 223 -6.77 -20.04 11.09
N GLN A 224 -5.83 -19.23 11.58
CA GLN A 224 -4.90 -19.59 12.65
C GLN A 224 -5.44 -19.21 14.04
N LEU A 225 -6.52 -18.43 14.11
CA LEU A 225 -7.09 -17.96 15.36
C LEU A 225 -7.90 -19.05 16.07
N THR A 226 -7.68 -19.15 17.39
CA THR A 226 -8.51 -19.96 18.27
C THR A 226 -9.85 -19.29 18.56
N LYS A 227 -10.78 -20.03 19.18
CA LYS A 227 -12.07 -19.46 19.61
C LYS A 227 -11.89 -18.36 20.66
N ASP A 228 -10.88 -18.48 21.50
CA ASP A 228 -10.60 -17.49 22.54
C ASP A 228 -10.01 -16.21 21.93
N ASP A 229 -9.18 -16.34 20.90
CA ASP A 229 -8.64 -15.21 20.14
C ASP A 229 -9.76 -14.41 19.44
N ILE A 230 -10.75 -15.13 18.86
CA ILE A 230 -11.93 -14.50 18.26
C ILE A 230 -12.75 -13.73 19.30
N LEU A 231 -12.90 -14.29 20.51
CA LEU A 231 -13.59 -13.61 21.61
C LEU A 231 -12.81 -12.39 22.12
N GLU A 232 -11.48 -12.45 22.14
CA GLU A 232 -10.64 -11.31 22.48
C GLU A 232 -10.78 -10.21 21.42
N LEU A 233 -10.69 -10.55 20.13
CA LEU A 233 -10.92 -9.60 19.04
C LEU A 233 -12.28 -8.92 19.12
N ASP A 234 -13.35 -9.67 19.42
CA ASP A 234 -14.68 -9.10 19.60
C ASP A 234 -14.75 -8.12 20.79
N ARG A 235 -14.03 -8.42 21.88
CA ARG A 235 -13.91 -7.49 23.04
C ARG A 235 -13.14 -6.23 22.67
N LEU A 236 -12.04 -6.37 21.93
CA LEU A 236 -11.22 -5.22 21.48
C LEU A 236 -12.00 -4.36 20.48
N GLY A 237 -12.65 -4.99 19.50
CA GLY A 237 -13.50 -4.33 18.50
C GLY A 237 -14.68 -3.56 19.11
N ALA A 238 -15.24 -4.05 20.23
CA ALA A 238 -16.30 -3.35 20.94
C ALA A 238 -15.87 -1.96 21.46
N ARG A 239 -14.57 -1.76 21.77
CA ARG A 239 -14.02 -0.45 22.17
C ARG A 239 -14.09 0.57 21.03
N TYR A 240 -14.07 0.09 19.80
CA TYR A 240 -14.11 0.88 18.57
C TYR A 240 -15.51 0.88 17.92
N HIS A 241 -16.55 0.58 18.70
CA HIS A 241 -17.95 0.58 18.25
C HIS A 241 -18.25 -0.42 17.11
N ILE A 242 -17.50 -1.52 17.07
CA ILE A 242 -17.78 -2.68 16.22
C ILE A 242 -18.59 -3.68 17.05
N LYS A 243 -19.65 -4.26 16.48
CA LYS A 243 -20.49 -5.19 17.24
C LYS A 243 -19.76 -6.52 17.47
N PRO A 244 -19.98 -7.20 18.61
CA PRO A 244 -19.44 -8.54 18.83
C PRO A 244 -19.86 -9.50 17.71
N GLY A 245 -18.91 -10.25 17.17
CA GLY A 245 -19.10 -11.19 16.06
C GLY A 245 -18.97 -10.55 14.68
N ASP A 246 -19.12 -9.23 14.55
CA ASP A 246 -18.95 -8.53 13.28
C ASP A 246 -17.47 -8.44 12.89
N PHE A 247 -16.56 -8.23 13.85
CA PHE A 247 -15.13 -8.11 13.55
C PHE A 247 -14.56 -9.36 12.88
N ALA A 248 -14.74 -10.53 13.50
CA ALA A 248 -14.28 -11.78 12.93
C ALA A 248 -15.01 -12.14 11.62
N LYS A 249 -16.25 -11.67 11.44
CA LYS A 249 -16.97 -11.84 10.18
C LYS A 249 -16.36 -11.02 9.06
N PHE A 250 -16.04 -9.75 9.30
CA PHE A 250 -15.41 -8.88 8.31
C PHE A 250 -13.98 -9.31 8.02
N LEU A 251 -13.22 -9.75 9.02
CA LEU A 251 -11.87 -10.28 8.81
C LEU A 251 -11.85 -11.52 7.90
N ARG A 252 -12.86 -12.40 7.99
CA ARG A 252 -13.03 -13.50 7.02
C ARG A 252 -13.37 -13.02 5.62
N GLN A 253 -14.16 -11.95 5.52
CA GLN A 253 -14.53 -11.37 4.23
C GLN A 253 -13.30 -10.78 3.54
N ASP A 254 -12.48 -10.01 4.26
CA ASP A 254 -11.22 -9.45 3.74
C ASP A 254 -10.26 -10.55 3.27
N GLU A 255 -10.20 -11.67 4.00
CA GLU A 255 -9.37 -12.80 3.59
C GLU A 255 -9.84 -13.45 2.29
N ILE A 256 -11.16 -13.62 2.12
CA ILE A 256 -11.74 -14.10 0.87
C ILE A 256 -11.44 -13.13 -0.27
N GLU A 257 -11.65 -11.83 -0.05
CA GLU A 257 -11.41 -10.79 -1.06
C GLU A 257 -9.94 -10.73 -1.46
N ARG A 258 -9.01 -10.86 -0.50
CA ARG A 258 -7.57 -10.97 -0.79
C ARG A 258 -7.24 -12.20 -1.63
N GLN A 259 -7.82 -13.35 -1.32
CA GLN A 259 -7.64 -14.57 -2.12
C GLN A 259 -8.22 -14.43 -3.54
N GLU A 260 -9.36 -13.74 -3.68
CA GLU A 260 -9.96 -13.42 -4.97
C GLU A 260 -9.09 -12.48 -5.81
N VAL A 261 -8.54 -11.42 -5.20
CA VAL A 261 -7.58 -10.53 -5.86
C VAL A 261 -6.34 -11.29 -6.28
N HIS A 262 -5.75 -12.07 -5.37
CA HIS A 262 -4.55 -12.86 -5.66
C HIS A 262 -4.78 -13.88 -6.78
N SER A 263 -5.90 -14.60 -6.76
CA SER A 263 -6.25 -15.54 -7.83
C SER A 263 -6.52 -14.84 -9.16
N SER A 264 -7.12 -13.64 -9.13
CA SER A 264 -7.32 -12.80 -10.31
C SER A 264 -6.01 -12.29 -10.88
N ASP A 265 -5.04 -11.92 -10.04
CA ASP A 265 -3.70 -11.51 -10.45
C ASP A 265 -2.94 -12.67 -11.09
N ILE A 266 -3.00 -13.86 -10.48
CA ILE A 266 -2.41 -15.07 -11.07
C ILE A 266 -3.05 -15.37 -12.42
N LEU A 267 -4.37 -15.33 -12.53
CA LEU A 267 -5.08 -15.55 -13.78
C LEU A 267 -4.71 -14.47 -14.82
N GLY A 268 -4.56 -13.22 -14.40
CA GLY A 268 -4.09 -12.11 -15.23
C GLY A 268 -2.68 -12.36 -15.75
N GLU A 269 -1.75 -12.77 -14.88
CA GLU A 269 -0.38 -13.12 -15.23
C GLU A 269 -0.30 -14.34 -16.13
N GLU A 270 -1.19 -15.33 -15.97
CA GLU A 270 -1.30 -16.47 -16.87
C GLU A 270 -1.95 -16.12 -18.22
N GLN A 271 -2.87 -15.16 -18.25
CA GLN A 271 -3.51 -14.65 -19.46
C GLN A 271 -2.63 -13.68 -20.25
N ASP A 272 -1.75 -12.91 -19.61
CA ASP A 272 -0.84 -11.96 -20.25
C ASP A 272 0.07 -12.60 -21.33
N PRO A 273 0.69 -13.80 -21.13
CA PRO A 273 1.40 -14.51 -22.19
C PRO A 273 0.46 -15.13 -23.24
N LEU A 274 -0.83 -15.31 -22.93
CA LEU A 274 -1.88 -15.84 -23.82
C LEU A 274 -2.57 -14.74 -24.66
N SER A 275 -2.46 -13.47 -24.28
CA SER A 275 -2.99 -12.27 -24.99
C SER A 275 -2.31 -11.99 -26.35
N GLY A 276 -1.45 -12.90 -26.83
CA GLY A 276 -1.07 -12.95 -28.23
C GLY A 276 -0.04 -11.91 -28.68
N LYS A 277 0.71 -11.30 -27.75
CA LYS A 277 1.82 -10.37 -28.04
C LYS A 277 3.22 -10.93 -27.72
N SER A 278 3.38 -12.25 -27.76
CA SER A 278 4.63 -12.91 -27.37
C SER A 278 5.70 -12.96 -28.49
N SER A 279 6.95 -12.70 -28.08
CA SER A 279 8.17 -12.80 -28.90
C SER A 279 8.37 -14.24 -29.41
N ARG A 280 9.09 -14.44 -30.53
CA ARG A 280 9.36 -15.79 -31.09
C ARG A 280 9.91 -16.78 -30.04
N ARG A 281 10.70 -16.29 -29.08
CA ARG A 281 11.31 -17.09 -28.00
C ARG A 281 10.25 -17.62 -27.02
N GLU A 282 9.23 -16.82 -26.76
CA GLU A 282 8.16 -17.11 -25.82
C GLU A 282 7.09 -18.01 -26.43
N ARG A 283 6.83 -17.89 -27.75
CA ARG A 283 6.04 -18.89 -28.50
C ARG A 283 6.70 -20.27 -28.51
N LYS A 284 8.04 -20.33 -28.57
CA LYS A 284 8.78 -21.60 -28.44
C LYS A 284 8.61 -22.19 -27.03
N ARG A 285 8.76 -21.37 -25.99
CA ARG A 285 8.59 -21.79 -24.58
C ARG A 285 7.17 -22.32 -24.31
N LEU A 286 6.14 -21.64 -24.80
CA LEU A 286 4.74 -22.08 -24.70
C LEU A 286 4.48 -23.40 -25.44
N LYS A 287 5.08 -23.58 -26.62
CA LYS A 287 4.97 -24.84 -27.38
C LYS A 287 5.64 -25.99 -26.63
N GLU A 288 6.78 -25.75 -26.02
CA GLU A 288 7.52 -26.73 -25.22
C GLU A 288 6.79 -27.11 -23.93
N LEU A 289 6.20 -26.13 -23.23
CA LEU A 289 5.40 -26.37 -22.02
C LEU A 289 4.14 -27.19 -22.34
N ARG A 290 3.43 -26.88 -23.44
CA ARG A 290 2.28 -27.68 -23.90
C ARG A 290 2.66 -29.12 -24.26
N LEU A 291 3.83 -29.33 -24.86
CA LEU A 291 4.33 -30.68 -25.16
C LEU A 291 4.65 -31.46 -23.88
N ARG A 292 5.19 -30.80 -22.86
CA ARG A 292 5.50 -31.40 -21.55
C ARG A 292 4.25 -31.87 -20.82
N ILE A 293 3.21 -31.04 -20.80
CA ILE A 293 1.90 -31.37 -20.21
C ILE A 293 1.25 -32.53 -20.96
N ARG A 294 1.27 -32.51 -22.31
CA ARG A 294 0.70 -33.59 -23.12
C ARG A 294 1.48 -34.91 -23.00
N GLY A 295 2.78 -34.85 -22.75
CA GLY A 295 3.62 -36.03 -22.51
C GLY A 295 3.35 -36.74 -21.18
N HIS A 296 2.74 -36.07 -20.21
CA HIS A 296 2.46 -36.64 -18.89
C HIS A 296 1.12 -37.38 -18.79
N VAL A 297 0.20 -37.17 -19.74
CA VAL A 297 -1.14 -37.81 -19.77
C VAL A 297 -1.13 -39.19 -20.44
N ALA A 298 0.00 -39.61 -21.03
CA ALA A 298 0.14 -40.94 -21.64
C ALA A 298 0.60 -41.99 -20.61
N VAL A 299 -0.21 -42.29 -19.60
CA VAL A 299 -0.07 -43.53 -18.83
C VAL A 299 -0.70 -44.66 -19.67
N PRO A 300 -0.01 -45.76 -19.97
CA PRO A 300 -0.58 -46.83 -20.76
C PRO A 300 -1.64 -47.57 -19.95
N LEU A 301 -2.87 -47.61 -20.47
CA LEU A 301 -3.93 -48.51 -20.00
C LEU A 301 -3.42 -49.94 -20.12
N ARG A 302 -3.18 -50.59 -18.98
CA ARG A 302 -2.90 -52.03 -18.91
C ARG A 302 -4.19 -52.76 -19.27
N HIS A 303 -4.16 -53.55 -20.34
CA HIS A 303 -5.23 -54.49 -20.66
C HIS A 303 -5.25 -55.62 -19.62
N VAL A 304 -6.47 -55.88 -19.11
CA VAL A 304 -6.86 -57.07 -18.35
C VAL A 304 -6.90 -58.27 -19.27
#